data_AF-A0A395ISS9-F1
#
_entry.id   AF-A0A395ISS9-F1
#
_cell.length_a   1.000
_cell.length_b   1.000
_cell.length_c   1.000
_cell.angle_alpha   90.00
_cell.angle_beta   90.00
_cell.angle_gamma   90.00
#
_symmetry.space_group_name_H-M   'P 1'
#
loop_
_entity.id
_entity.type
_entity.pdbx_description
1 polymer ?
#
loop_
_entity_poly.entity_id
_entity_poly.type
_entity_poly.pdbx_seq_one_letter_code
_entity_poly.pdbx_strand_id
1 'polypeptide(L)'
;MQNDIDAIIGSKTPSEWTYMNDFSRLYNSMVGAVLNEELRLMPIADTIPKVTAGEQRVTVDGKEMLVPNGTFIHLNTVGTNRNPRYWPHEKLAGQRTDLDHFVPERWLLSKTGETHDDINGKEENFKDVEGEESSNEETSILFKPVKGAFISFSEGPRSCPGRKFAQVEMTAVLAVIFQKYSVELDVSRWASDEEVDRMNMEERKEVYGMAIRETNEVLRRCNQAQIVLKMAKEDKVPLRFVERGRERFTGL
;
A
#
# COMPACT_ATOMS: atom_id res chain seq x y z
N MET A 1 8.46 -0.82 -9.96
CA MET A 1 7.72 -2.09 -9.85
C MET A 1 8.07 -3.06 -10.97
N GLN A 2 7.82 -2.74 -12.26
CA GLN A 2 8.17 -3.66 -13.36
C GLN A 2 9.65 -4.04 -13.39
N ASN A 3 10.56 -3.09 -13.14
CA ASN A 3 12.00 -3.39 -13.03
C ASN A 3 12.31 -4.44 -11.96
N ASP A 4 11.66 -4.38 -10.80
CA ASP A 4 11.87 -5.36 -9.72
C ASP A 4 11.32 -6.73 -10.12
N ILE A 5 10.14 -6.77 -10.75
CA ILE A 5 9.55 -8.01 -11.28
C ILE A 5 10.52 -8.65 -12.29
N ASP A 6 11.06 -7.87 -13.23
CA ASP A 6 12.03 -8.35 -14.23
C ASP A 6 13.31 -8.89 -13.57
N ALA A 7 13.84 -8.18 -12.57
CA ALA A 7 15.05 -8.59 -11.86
C ALA A 7 14.86 -9.88 -11.03
N ILE A 8 13.66 -10.13 -10.53
CA ILE A 8 13.39 -11.26 -9.62
C ILE A 8 12.96 -12.51 -10.39
N ILE A 9 11.97 -12.38 -11.28
CA ILE A 9 11.38 -13.51 -11.99
C ILE A 9 11.64 -13.49 -13.50
N GLY A 10 12.05 -12.36 -14.08
CA GLY A 10 12.32 -12.23 -15.51
C GLY A 10 11.17 -12.76 -16.37
N SER A 11 11.48 -13.72 -17.25
CA SER A 11 10.51 -14.38 -18.14
C SER A 11 9.89 -15.67 -17.57
N LYS A 12 10.17 -16.04 -16.30
CA LYS A 12 9.58 -17.23 -15.68
C LYS A 12 8.06 -17.15 -15.70
N THR A 13 7.42 -18.26 -16.06
CA THR A 13 5.96 -18.42 -15.98
C THR A 13 5.52 -18.66 -14.52
N PRO A 14 4.27 -18.34 -14.15
CA PRO A 14 3.79 -18.51 -12.77
C PRO A 14 3.90 -19.94 -12.23
N SER A 15 3.85 -20.95 -13.10
CA SER A 15 4.05 -22.36 -12.72
C SER A 15 5.48 -22.69 -12.26
N GLU A 16 6.45 -21.85 -12.59
CA GLU A 16 7.86 -22.02 -12.23
C GLU A 16 8.22 -21.25 -10.94
N TRP A 17 7.30 -20.46 -10.38
CA TRP A 17 7.55 -19.68 -9.18
C TRP A 17 7.43 -20.55 -7.93
N THR A 18 8.27 -20.24 -6.95
CA THR A 18 8.26 -20.92 -5.65
C THR A 18 8.05 -19.91 -4.52
N TYR A 19 7.38 -20.36 -3.46
CA TYR A 19 7.16 -19.54 -2.28
C TYR A 19 8.49 -19.08 -1.64
N MET A 20 9.44 -20.01 -1.46
CA MET A 20 10.69 -19.75 -0.75
C MET A 20 11.60 -18.77 -1.51
N ASN A 21 11.69 -18.89 -2.83
CA ASN A 21 12.65 -18.09 -3.61
C ASN A 21 12.01 -16.84 -4.23
N ASP A 22 10.84 -16.96 -4.85
CA ASP A 22 10.31 -15.90 -5.71
C ASP A 22 9.33 -15.00 -4.93
N PHE A 23 8.43 -15.57 -4.13
CA PHE A 23 7.46 -14.76 -3.36
C PHE A 23 8.15 -13.83 -2.36
N SER A 24 9.08 -14.33 -1.54
CA SER A 24 9.76 -13.50 -0.55
C SER A 24 10.46 -12.31 -1.21
N ARG A 25 11.14 -12.53 -2.35
CA ARG A 25 11.83 -11.47 -3.09
C ARG A 25 10.85 -10.47 -3.71
N LEU A 26 9.76 -10.95 -4.34
CA LEU A 26 8.72 -10.08 -4.91
C LEU A 26 8.03 -9.25 -3.83
N TYR A 27 7.65 -9.85 -2.71
CA TYR A 27 7.01 -9.14 -1.61
C TYR A 27 7.95 -8.11 -0.98
N ASN A 28 9.25 -8.42 -0.83
CA ASN A 28 10.27 -7.49 -0.35
C ASN A 28 10.83 -6.59 -1.47
N SER A 29 9.96 -6.10 -2.35
CA SER A 29 10.28 -5.18 -3.44
C SER A 29 9.20 -4.12 -3.58
N MET A 30 9.25 -3.31 -4.65
CA MET A 30 8.18 -2.35 -4.96
C MET A 30 6.79 -3.00 -5.08
N VAL A 31 6.69 -4.30 -5.38
CA VAL A 31 5.39 -5.00 -5.41
C VAL A 31 4.74 -5.00 -4.02
N GLY A 32 5.46 -5.43 -2.97
CA GLY A 32 4.92 -5.38 -1.61
C GLY A 32 4.82 -3.97 -1.04
N ALA A 33 5.68 -3.05 -1.47
CA ALA A 33 5.58 -1.63 -1.14
C ALA A 33 4.24 -1.04 -1.62
N VAL A 34 3.87 -1.32 -2.88
CA VAL A 34 2.59 -0.92 -3.48
C VAL A 34 1.41 -1.52 -2.72
N LEU A 35 1.48 -2.83 -2.39
CA LEU A 35 0.41 -3.50 -1.63
C LEU A 35 0.22 -2.91 -0.24
N ASN A 36 1.31 -2.69 0.49
CA ASN A 36 1.21 -2.14 1.85
C ASN A 36 0.76 -0.68 1.83
N GLU A 37 1.13 0.08 0.81
CA GLU A 37 0.69 1.47 0.66
C GLU A 37 -0.79 1.59 0.30
N GLU A 38 -1.30 0.71 -0.56
CA GLU A 38 -2.73 0.59 -0.83
C GLU A 38 -3.50 0.30 0.46
N LEU A 39 -3.07 -0.70 1.23
CA LEU A 39 -3.70 -1.06 2.50
C LEU A 39 -3.56 0.03 3.58
N ARG A 40 -2.55 0.89 3.49
CA ARG A 40 -2.36 2.03 4.40
C ARG A 40 -3.41 3.10 4.11
N LEU A 41 -3.58 3.46 2.84
CA LEU A 41 -4.50 4.51 2.42
C LEU A 41 -5.96 4.06 2.42
N MET A 42 -6.23 2.84 1.96
CA MET A 42 -7.55 2.26 1.78
C MET A 42 -7.69 0.98 2.61
N PRO A 43 -7.61 1.06 3.96
CA PRO A 43 -7.77 -0.14 4.80
C PRO A 43 -9.18 -0.70 4.66
N ILE A 44 -9.29 -2.03 4.63
CA ILE A 44 -10.58 -2.74 4.55
C ILE A 44 -11.46 -2.44 5.78
N ALA A 45 -10.84 -2.32 6.95
CA ALA A 45 -11.49 -1.98 8.21
C ALA A 45 -10.99 -0.62 8.70
N ASP A 46 -11.86 0.38 8.68
CA ASP A 46 -11.63 1.72 9.17
C ASP A 46 -11.46 1.76 10.70
N THR A 47 -12.21 0.92 11.42
CA THR A 47 -12.10 0.72 12.85
C THR A 47 -12.10 -0.76 13.24
N ILE A 48 -11.35 -1.12 14.27
CA ILE A 48 -11.39 -2.44 14.90
C ILE A 48 -12.02 -2.29 16.30
N PRO A 49 -13.28 -2.71 16.50
CA PRO A 49 -13.95 -2.57 17.78
C PRO A 49 -13.45 -3.61 18.80
N LYS A 50 -13.37 -3.19 20.06
CA LYS A 50 -13.08 -4.00 21.25
C LYS A 50 -14.01 -3.58 22.38
N VAL A 51 -14.18 -4.47 23.36
CA VAL A 51 -14.84 -4.17 24.63
C VAL A 51 -13.97 -4.70 25.75
N THR A 52 -13.78 -3.91 26.80
CA THR A 52 -13.00 -4.33 27.97
C THR A 52 -13.77 -5.35 28.80
N ALA A 53 -13.13 -6.48 29.11
CA ALA A 53 -13.63 -7.46 30.06
C ALA A 53 -12.95 -7.21 31.42
N GLY A 54 -13.71 -6.64 32.36
CA GLY A 54 -13.19 -6.14 33.63
C GLY A 54 -12.58 -4.74 33.50
N GLU A 55 -12.23 -4.18 34.66
CA GLU A 55 -11.45 -2.95 34.74
C GLU A 55 -10.02 -3.22 34.27
N GLN A 56 -9.49 -2.36 33.40
CA GLN A 56 -8.15 -2.50 32.82
C GLN A 56 -7.36 -1.20 32.98
N ARG A 57 -6.05 -1.31 33.20
CA ARG A 57 -5.13 -0.16 33.23
C ARG A 57 -4.36 -0.11 31.92
N VAL A 58 -4.28 1.07 31.32
CA VAL A 58 -3.51 1.34 30.10
C VAL A 58 -2.60 2.54 30.30
N THR A 59 -1.42 2.52 29.70
CA THR A 59 -0.50 3.65 29.74
C THR A 59 -0.61 4.45 28.44
N VAL A 60 -0.95 5.73 28.56
CA VAL A 60 -1.05 6.67 27.43
C VAL A 60 -0.05 7.79 27.66
N ASP A 61 0.93 7.94 26.76
CA ASP A 61 2.01 8.93 26.86
C ASP A 61 2.66 8.99 28.25
N GLY A 62 2.95 7.82 28.83
CA GLY A 62 3.57 7.66 30.14
C GLY A 62 2.64 7.84 31.34
N LYS A 63 1.36 8.16 31.12
CA LYS A 63 0.36 8.29 32.18
C LYS A 63 -0.50 7.03 32.26
N GLU A 64 -0.58 6.43 33.45
CA GLU A 64 -1.49 5.32 33.70
C GLU A 64 -2.94 5.84 33.75
N MET A 65 -3.82 5.17 33.01
CA MET A 65 -5.23 5.48 32.90
C MET A 65 -6.06 4.22 33.15
N LEU A 66 -7.18 4.41 33.85
CA LEU A 66 -8.15 3.35 34.11
C LEU A 66 -9.20 3.32 33.02
N VAL A 67 -9.43 2.13 32.45
CA VAL A 67 -10.51 1.86 31.50
C VAL A 67 -11.55 1.00 32.23
N PRO A 68 -12.75 1.52 32.49
CA PRO A 68 -13.81 0.78 33.18
C PRO A 68 -14.25 -0.46 32.42
N ASN A 69 -14.79 -1.45 33.14
CA ASN A 69 -15.42 -2.62 32.53
C ASN A 69 -16.56 -2.23 31.57
N GLY A 70 -16.70 -2.98 30.46
CA GLY A 70 -17.74 -2.70 29.45
C GLY A 70 -17.48 -1.48 28.57
N THR A 71 -16.29 -0.89 28.61
CA THR A 71 -15.93 0.24 27.74
C THR A 71 -15.75 -0.25 26.30
N PHE A 72 -16.47 0.36 25.37
CA PHE A 72 -16.27 0.17 23.93
C PHE A 72 -15.04 0.98 23.47
N ILE A 73 -14.13 0.31 22.79
CA ILE A 73 -12.89 0.89 22.27
C ILE A 73 -12.85 0.65 20.77
N HIS A 74 -12.59 1.70 19.99
CA HIS A 74 -12.47 1.63 18.54
C HIS A 74 -11.02 1.96 18.17
N LEU A 75 -10.28 0.98 17.63
CA LEU A 75 -8.94 1.24 17.11
C LEU A 75 -9.08 1.88 15.72
N ASN A 76 -8.67 3.14 15.59
CA ASN A 76 -8.81 3.91 14.36
C ASN A 76 -7.68 3.60 13.37
N THR A 77 -7.88 2.61 12.50
CA THR A 77 -6.91 2.18 11.48
C THR A 77 -6.54 3.31 10.53
N VAL A 78 -7.53 4.10 10.08
CA VAL A 78 -7.32 5.22 9.14
C VAL A 78 -6.41 6.27 9.78
N GLY A 79 -6.66 6.59 11.05
CA GLY A 79 -5.89 7.56 11.83
C GLY A 79 -4.47 7.09 12.10
N THR A 80 -4.27 5.83 12.51
CA THR A 80 -2.91 5.29 12.76
C THR A 80 -2.09 5.23 11.47
N ASN A 81 -2.72 4.85 10.35
CA ASN A 81 -2.08 4.74 9.04
C ASN A 81 -1.66 6.11 8.45
N ARG A 82 -2.19 7.22 8.97
CA ARG A 82 -1.92 8.60 8.51
C ARG A 82 -1.26 9.47 9.58
N ASN A 83 -0.85 8.89 10.70
CA ASN A 83 -0.28 9.67 11.79
C ASN A 83 1.21 9.98 11.53
N PRO A 84 1.60 11.26 11.41
CA PRO A 84 3.00 11.63 11.16
C PRO A 84 3.97 11.21 12.26
N ARG A 85 3.48 10.84 13.46
CA ARG A 85 4.31 10.27 14.54
C ARG A 85 4.88 8.89 14.19
N TYR A 86 4.24 8.13 13.30
CA TYR A 86 4.57 6.71 13.09
C TYR A 86 5.05 6.37 11.68
N TRP A 87 4.94 7.33 10.74
CA TRP A 87 5.19 7.09 9.34
C TRP A 87 6.24 8.06 8.78
N PRO A 88 7.23 7.58 8.01
CA PRO A 88 8.10 8.44 7.21
C PRO A 88 7.24 9.36 6.34
N HIS A 89 7.56 10.63 6.19
CA HIS A 89 6.75 11.51 5.35
C HIS A 89 7.52 12.74 4.91
N GLU A 90 7.11 13.29 3.78
CA GLU A 90 7.56 14.60 3.33
C GLU A 90 6.65 15.69 3.88
N LYS A 91 7.26 16.83 4.22
CA LYS A 91 6.52 18.03 4.59
C LYS A 91 6.15 18.81 3.33
N LEU A 92 4.86 19.03 3.15
CA LEU A 92 4.31 19.84 2.06
C LEU A 92 4.06 21.27 2.53
N ALA A 93 3.72 22.15 1.58
CA ALA A 93 3.34 23.53 1.89
C ALA A 93 2.14 23.58 2.86
N GLY A 94 2.17 24.53 3.80
CA GLY A 94 1.06 24.78 4.72
C GLY A 94 0.90 23.75 5.85
N GLN A 95 2.00 23.24 6.42
CA GLN A 95 2.02 22.26 7.52
C GLN A 95 1.35 20.91 7.20
N ARG A 96 1.15 20.60 5.91
CA ARG A 96 0.61 19.32 5.45
C ARG A 96 1.73 18.29 5.24
N THR A 97 1.36 17.03 5.15
CA THR A 97 2.26 15.93 4.79
C THR A 97 1.75 15.20 3.55
N ASP A 98 2.61 14.38 2.94
CA ASP A 98 2.26 13.47 1.84
C ASP A 98 1.52 12.20 2.32
N LEU A 99 1.11 12.10 3.59
CA LEU A 99 0.52 10.88 4.16
C LEU A 99 -0.85 10.52 3.56
N ASP A 100 -1.51 11.43 2.86
CA ASP A 100 -2.73 11.16 2.09
C ASP A 100 -2.45 10.84 0.62
N HIS A 101 -1.20 10.91 0.18
CA HIS A 101 -0.78 10.56 -1.17
C HIS A 101 -0.34 9.09 -1.23
N PHE A 102 -0.50 8.48 -2.40
CA PHE A 102 -0.01 7.13 -2.69
C PHE A 102 1.49 7.19 -2.98
N VAL A 103 2.31 6.87 -1.97
CA VAL A 103 3.79 6.92 -2.05
C VAL A 103 4.40 5.58 -1.62
N PRO A 104 4.36 4.53 -2.46
CA PRO A 104 4.88 3.21 -2.12
C PRO A 104 6.34 3.22 -1.64
N GLU A 105 7.16 4.12 -2.16
CA GLU A 105 8.58 4.27 -1.85
C GLU A 105 8.85 4.44 -0.34
N ARG A 106 7.88 4.95 0.42
CA ARG A 106 7.99 5.08 1.89
C ARG A 106 8.16 3.75 2.62
N TRP A 107 7.82 2.65 1.95
CA TRP A 107 8.02 1.29 2.44
C TRP A 107 9.39 0.74 2.11
N LEU A 108 10.16 1.38 1.25
CA LEU A 108 11.48 0.92 0.85
C LEU A 108 12.54 1.60 1.72
N LEU A 109 13.27 0.81 2.51
CA LEU A 109 14.42 1.36 3.25
C LEU A 109 15.57 1.59 2.26
N SER A 110 16.06 2.83 2.17
CA SER A 110 17.27 3.13 1.41
C SER A 110 18.49 2.45 2.03
N LYS A 111 19.41 1.94 1.21
CA LYS A 111 20.69 1.34 1.67
C LYS A 111 21.59 2.32 2.45
N THR A 112 21.30 3.62 2.41
CA THR A 112 21.95 4.63 3.24
C THR A 112 21.33 4.61 4.63
N GLY A 113 22.07 4.04 5.58
CA GLY A 113 21.68 3.87 6.98
C GLY A 113 21.48 5.18 7.74
N GLU A 114 20.45 5.95 7.40
CA GLU A 114 19.84 6.88 8.32
C GLU A 114 18.73 6.12 9.06
N THR A 115 19.14 5.40 10.10
CA THR A 115 18.24 5.04 11.18
C THR A 115 17.66 6.35 11.68
N HIS A 116 16.37 6.59 11.45
CA HIS A 116 15.61 7.52 12.28
C HIS A 116 15.52 6.89 13.67
N ASP A 117 16.61 6.99 14.42
CA ASP A 117 16.76 6.64 15.83
C ASP A 117 15.96 7.63 16.67
N ASP A 118 14.63 7.63 16.55
CA ASP A 118 13.76 8.46 17.38
C ASP A 118 12.33 7.93 17.53
N ILE A 119 12.17 6.60 17.51
CA ILE A 119 11.00 6.00 18.14
C ILE A 119 11.46 4.86 19.04
N ASN A 120 11.50 5.14 20.36
CA ASN A 120 11.72 4.22 21.46
C ASN A 120 10.69 3.07 21.47
N GLY A 121 10.79 2.15 20.51
CA GLY A 121 10.26 0.80 20.60
C GLY A 121 11.40 -0.09 21.06
N LYS A 122 11.43 -0.44 22.34
CA LYS A 122 12.27 -1.55 22.80
C LYS A 122 12.03 -2.73 21.87
N GLU A 123 13.10 -3.32 21.34
CA GLU A 123 13.08 -4.57 20.60
C GLU A 123 12.52 -5.69 21.49
N GLU A 124 11.19 -5.79 21.56
CA GLU A 124 10.54 -7.03 21.96
C GLU A 124 10.31 -7.83 20.69
N ASN A 125 11.22 -8.78 20.47
CA ASN A 125 11.17 -9.81 19.45
C ASN A 125 9.74 -10.33 19.28
N PHE A 126 9.09 -9.94 18.18
CA PHE A 126 7.99 -10.70 17.61
C PHE A 126 8.59 -12.00 17.05
N LYS A 127 8.72 -13.01 17.92
CA LYS A 127 8.90 -14.39 17.52
C LYS A 127 7.57 -14.91 16.96
N ASP A 128 7.25 -14.51 15.74
CA ASP A 128 6.26 -15.19 14.90
C ASP A 128 6.78 -15.26 13.46
N VAL A 129 7.96 -15.87 13.31
CA VAL A 129 8.35 -16.65 12.14
C VAL A 129 9.27 -17.76 12.68
N GLU A 130 8.70 -18.92 12.98
CA GLU A 130 9.48 -20.15 12.91
C GLU A 130 9.85 -20.36 11.44
N GLY A 131 11.15 -20.28 11.15
CA GLY A 131 11.74 -20.64 9.86
C GLY A 131 11.98 -19.46 8.93
N GLU A 132 13.15 -18.82 9.07
CA GLU A 132 14.09 -18.58 7.97
C GLU A 132 15.29 -17.77 8.49
N GLU A 133 16.30 -18.49 8.98
CA GLU A 133 17.67 -18.08 8.72
C GLU A 133 17.94 -18.38 7.24
N SER A 134 17.99 -17.33 6.43
CA SER A 134 18.43 -17.42 5.04
C SER A 134 19.28 -16.18 4.72
N SER A 135 20.56 -16.30 5.03
CA SER A 135 21.63 -15.53 4.42
C SER A 135 21.51 -15.61 2.90
N ASN A 136 21.07 -14.53 2.26
CA ASN A 136 21.54 -14.08 0.96
C ASN A 136 21.19 -12.60 0.79
N GLU A 137 22.23 -11.81 0.61
CA GLU A 137 22.23 -10.35 0.49
C GLU A 137 21.46 -9.89 -0.78
N GLU A 138 20.94 -8.66 -0.73
CA GLU A 138 20.36 -7.87 -1.85
C GLU A 138 18.84 -7.77 -2.06
N THR A 139 17.99 -8.14 -1.09
CA THR A 139 16.55 -7.78 -1.15
C THR A 139 16.24 -6.58 -0.24
N SER A 140 15.47 -5.62 -0.75
CA SER A 140 15.07 -4.44 0.03
C SER A 140 14.18 -4.88 1.19
N ILE A 141 14.62 -4.64 2.42
CA ILE A 141 13.78 -4.89 3.59
C ILE A 141 12.73 -3.78 3.64
N LEU A 142 11.45 -4.15 3.65
CA LEU A 142 10.38 -3.17 3.79
C LEU A 142 10.44 -2.49 5.17
N PHE A 143 10.11 -1.20 5.22
CA PHE A 143 9.90 -0.44 6.46
C PHE A 143 8.91 -1.18 7.37
N LYS A 144 9.26 -1.24 8.66
CA LYS A 144 8.44 -1.86 9.70
C LYS A 144 7.89 -0.76 10.61
N PRO A 145 6.62 -0.37 10.48
CA PRO A 145 5.98 0.58 11.37
C PRO A 145 6.05 0.09 12.81
N VAL A 146 6.06 1.02 13.76
CA VAL A 146 5.96 0.66 15.18
C VAL A 146 4.68 -0.11 15.46
N LYS A 147 4.72 -0.99 16.46
CA LYS A 147 3.59 -1.85 16.84
C LYS A 147 2.30 -1.03 17.01
N GLY A 148 1.22 -1.46 16.38
CA GLY A 148 -0.07 -0.76 16.42
C GLY A 148 -0.22 0.42 15.44
N ALA A 149 0.83 0.80 14.69
CA ALA A 149 0.72 1.88 13.69
C ALA A 149 0.13 1.40 12.36
N PHE A 150 0.36 0.13 11.98
CA PHE A 150 -0.16 -0.47 10.76
C PHE A 150 -0.97 -1.73 11.08
N ILE A 151 -2.28 -1.55 11.22
CA ILE A 151 -3.22 -2.58 11.70
C ILE A 151 -4.27 -2.98 10.65
N SER A 152 -3.95 -2.87 9.35
CA SER A 152 -4.87 -3.24 8.27
C SER A 152 -5.27 -4.73 8.27
N PHE A 153 -4.47 -5.59 8.92
CA PHE A 153 -4.80 -6.99 9.22
C PHE A 153 -5.09 -7.24 10.71
N SER A 154 -5.32 -6.20 11.51
CA SER A 154 -5.35 -6.22 12.98
C SER A 154 -4.04 -6.76 13.60
N GLU A 155 -3.95 -6.73 14.93
CA GLU A 155 -2.85 -7.34 15.69
C GLU A 155 -3.40 -8.22 16.84
N GLY A 156 -2.49 -9.00 17.44
CA GLY A 156 -2.76 -9.85 18.60
C GLY A 156 -3.56 -11.12 18.26
N PRO A 157 -4.20 -11.76 19.26
CA PRO A 157 -4.89 -13.06 19.10
C PRO A 157 -6.07 -13.08 18.11
N ARG A 158 -6.48 -11.90 17.62
CA ARG A 158 -7.57 -11.73 16.65
C ARG A 158 -7.07 -11.05 15.37
N SER A 159 -5.76 -11.11 15.10
CA SER A 159 -5.20 -10.74 13.80
C SER A 159 -5.79 -11.62 12.70
N CYS A 160 -5.80 -11.10 11.47
CA CYS A 160 -6.36 -11.80 10.33
C CYS A 160 -5.54 -13.07 10.02
N PRO A 161 -6.12 -14.27 10.12
CA PRO A 161 -5.42 -15.51 9.79
C PRO A 161 -5.10 -15.61 8.29
N GLY A 162 -5.83 -14.88 7.45
CA GLY A 162 -5.62 -14.84 5.99
C GLY A 162 -4.53 -13.89 5.52
N ARG A 163 -3.82 -13.17 6.42
CA ARG A 163 -2.82 -12.16 6.04
C ARG A 163 -1.79 -12.71 5.05
N LYS A 164 -1.16 -13.84 5.36
CA LYS A 164 -0.13 -14.43 4.51
C LYS A 164 -0.68 -14.91 3.17
N PHE A 165 -1.86 -15.52 3.18
CA PHE A 165 -2.54 -15.95 1.97
C PHE A 165 -2.83 -14.76 1.03
N ALA A 166 -3.42 -13.69 1.57
CA ALA A 166 -3.71 -12.47 0.80
C ALA A 166 -2.43 -11.82 0.24
N GLN A 167 -1.35 -11.77 1.04
CA GLN A 167 -0.06 -11.24 0.59
C GLN A 167 0.50 -12.06 -0.58
N VAL A 168 0.46 -13.39 -0.51
CA VAL A 168 0.92 -14.28 -1.58
C VAL A 168 0.09 -14.09 -2.84
N GLU A 169 -1.23 -14.19 -2.73
CA GLU A 169 -2.12 -14.06 -3.89
C GLU A 169 -1.97 -12.71 -4.56
N MET A 170 -1.99 -11.61 -3.79
CA MET A 170 -1.92 -10.29 -4.39
C MET A 170 -0.56 -9.97 -4.98
N THR A 171 0.52 -10.45 -4.36
CA THR A 171 1.86 -10.35 -4.95
C THR A 171 1.91 -11.08 -6.29
N ALA A 172 1.33 -12.28 -6.36
CA ALA A 172 1.28 -13.04 -7.61
C ALA A 172 0.43 -12.34 -8.68
N VAL A 173 -0.76 -11.83 -8.33
CA VAL A 173 -1.63 -11.10 -9.27
C VAL A 173 -0.92 -9.89 -9.85
N LEU A 174 -0.32 -9.04 -9.00
CA LEU A 174 0.42 -7.87 -9.47
C LEU A 174 1.62 -8.27 -10.32
N ALA A 175 2.39 -9.27 -9.89
CA ALA A 175 3.53 -9.75 -10.66
C ALA A 175 3.11 -10.28 -12.04
N VAL A 176 2.03 -11.07 -12.14
CA VAL A 176 1.53 -11.62 -13.42
C VAL A 176 1.06 -10.51 -14.36
N ILE A 177 0.26 -9.58 -13.85
CA ILE A 177 -0.25 -8.46 -14.66
C ILE A 177 0.93 -7.63 -15.14
N PHE A 178 1.77 -7.14 -14.22
CA PHE A 178 2.83 -6.20 -14.54
C PHE A 178 4.08 -6.84 -15.16
N GLN A 179 4.18 -8.17 -15.21
CA GLN A 179 5.18 -8.85 -16.04
C GLN A 179 4.88 -8.66 -17.54
N LYS A 180 3.60 -8.57 -17.93
CA LYS A 180 3.16 -8.57 -19.34
C LYS A 180 2.49 -7.29 -19.81
N TYR A 181 1.83 -6.59 -18.89
CA TYR A 181 1.03 -5.42 -19.18
C TYR A 181 1.46 -4.22 -18.33
N SER A 182 1.19 -3.04 -18.87
CA SER A 182 1.11 -1.80 -18.13
C SER A 182 -0.36 -1.36 -18.06
N VAL A 183 -0.67 -0.47 -17.12
CA VAL A 183 -2.03 0.03 -16.92
C VAL A 183 -2.00 1.54 -17.06
N GLU A 184 -2.89 2.07 -17.89
CA GLU A 184 -3.07 3.51 -18.13
C GLU A 184 -4.52 3.89 -17.87
N LEU A 185 -4.78 5.14 -17.47
CA LEU A 185 -6.14 5.67 -17.55
C LEU A 185 -6.60 5.72 -19.01
N ASP A 186 -7.84 5.35 -19.26
CA ASP A 186 -8.43 5.52 -20.58
C ASP A 186 -8.78 6.99 -20.82
N VAL A 187 -8.31 7.50 -21.96
CA VAL A 187 -8.51 8.89 -22.38
C VAL A 187 -9.51 9.03 -23.53
N SER A 188 -10.16 7.92 -23.94
CA SER A 188 -11.08 7.85 -25.08
C SER A 188 -12.22 8.88 -25.05
N ARG A 189 -12.54 9.40 -23.87
CA ARG A 189 -13.51 10.49 -23.67
C ARG A 189 -13.05 11.82 -24.28
N TRP A 190 -11.75 12.07 -24.34
CA TRP A 190 -11.17 13.34 -24.79
C TRP A 190 -10.41 13.23 -26.12
N ALA A 191 -9.85 12.07 -26.43
CA ALA A 191 -9.10 11.84 -27.66
C ALA A 191 -9.20 10.38 -28.11
N SER A 192 -9.35 10.16 -29.42
CA SER A 192 -9.28 8.83 -30.03
C SER A 192 -7.85 8.28 -29.98
N ASP A 193 -7.69 6.96 -30.18
CA ASP A 193 -6.37 6.34 -30.23
C ASP A 193 -5.50 6.97 -31.33
N GLU A 194 -6.07 7.24 -32.51
CA GLU A 194 -5.34 7.85 -33.62
C GLU A 194 -4.94 9.31 -33.32
N GLU A 195 -5.73 10.04 -32.54
CA GLU A 195 -5.40 11.38 -32.08
C GLU A 195 -4.23 11.34 -31.09
N VAL A 196 -4.29 10.46 -30.09
CA VAL A 196 -3.21 10.28 -29.10
C VAL A 196 -1.89 9.86 -29.77
N ASP A 197 -1.95 9.03 -30.80
CA ASP A 197 -0.76 8.60 -31.54
C ASP A 197 -0.07 9.77 -32.27
N ARG A 198 -0.84 10.78 -32.69
CA ARG A 198 -0.31 12.00 -33.34
C ARG A 198 0.14 13.08 -32.34
N MET A 199 -0.23 12.97 -31.07
CA MET A 199 0.10 13.96 -30.04
C MET A 199 1.58 13.91 -29.66
N ASN A 200 2.14 15.09 -29.40
CA ASN A 200 3.42 15.24 -28.73
C ASN A 200 3.29 15.00 -27.20
N MET A 201 4.40 15.02 -26.48
CA MET A 201 4.41 14.71 -25.04
C MET A 201 3.62 15.69 -24.18
N GLU A 202 3.62 16.99 -24.50
CA GLU A 202 2.86 17.99 -23.75
C GLU A 202 1.35 17.82 -23.97
N GLU A 203 0.94 17.55 -25.20
CA GLU A 203 -0.47 17.25 -25.54
C GLU A 203 -0.96 15.98 -24.84
N ARG A 204 -0.13 14.92 -24.81
CA ARG A 204 -0.44 13.69 -24.07
C ARG A 204 -0.54 13.95 -22.57
N LYS A 205 0.34 14.77 -22.01
CA LYS A 205 0.29 15.17 -20.59
C LYS A 205 -1.01 15.90 -20.26
N GLU A 206 -1.45 16.79 -21.15
CA GLU A 206 -2.70 17.52 -20.97
C GLU A 206 -3.91 16.59 -20.97
N VAL A 207 -4.02 15.70 -21.96
CA VAL A 207 -5.12 14.73 -22.08
C VAL A 207 -5.12 13.74 -20.91
N TYR A 208 -3.96 13.19 -20.56
CA TYR A 208 -3.85 12.29 -19.42
C TYR A 208 -4.18 13.02 -18.11
N GLY A 209 -3.78 14.29 -17.99
CA GLY A 209 -4.15 15.16 -16.88
C GLY A 209 -5.66 15.36 -16.75
N MET A 210 -6.41 15.41 -17.85
CA MET A 210 -7.88 15.42 -17.81
C MET A 210 -8.44 14.13 -17.22
N ALA A 211 -7.93 12.97 -17.64
CA ALA A 211 -8.32 11.67 -17.10
C ALA A 211 -8.01 11.54 -15.60
N ILE A 212 -6.84 12.02 -15.16
CA ILE A 212 -6.45 12.05 -13.75
C ILE A 212 -7.40 12.94 -12.95
N ARG A 213 -7.75 14.13 -13.45
CA ARG A 213 -8.67 15.05 -12.75
C ARG A 213 -10.04 14.42 -12.56
N GLU A 214 -10.61 13.87 -13.63
CA GLU A 214 -11.90 13.17 -13.56
C GLU A 214 -11.85 11.99 -12.58
N THR A 215 -10.81 11.16 -12.66
CA THR A 215 -10.64 10.02 -11.75
C THR A 215 -10.61 10.47 -10.29
N ASN A 216 -9.87 11.54 -9.98
CA ASN A 216 -9.82 12.08 -8.62
C ASN A 216 -11.17 12.63 -8.15
N GLU A 217 -11.95 13.26 -9.03
CA GLU A 217 -13.29 13.72 -8.69
C GLU A 217 -14.22 12.55 -8.36
N VAL A 218 -14.16 11.48 -9.16
CA VAL A 218 -14.92 10.24 -8.91
C VAL A 218 -14.50 9.64 -7.56
N LEU A 219 -13.20 9.41 -7.33
CA LEU A 219 -12.70 8.83 -6.09
C LEU A 219 -13.09 9.65 -4.85
N ARG A 220 -13.09 10.99 -4.93
CA ARG A 220 -13.54 11.85 -3.82
C ARG A 220 -15.02 11.68 -3.49
N ARG A 221 -15.87 11.42 -4.50
CA ARG A 221 -17.30 11.17 -4.30
C ARG A 221 -17.59 9.74 -3.83
N CYS A 222 -16.74 8.78 -4.19
CA CYS A 222 -16.81 7.37 -3.76
C CYS A 222 -16.53 7.16 -2.27
N ASN A 223 -16.21 8.22 -1.51
CA ASN A 223 -15.91 8.18 -0.08
C ASN A 223 -17.15 7.93 0.82
N GLN A 224 -18.16 7.21 0.32
CA GLN A 224 -19.25 6.70 1.15
C GLN A 224 -18.73 5.52 1.97
N ALA A 225 -18.24 5.86 3.17
CA ALA A 225 -17.72 4.98 4.19
C ALA A 225 -18.52 3.67 4.34
N GLN A 226 -18.05 2.61 3.68
CA GLN A 226 -18.33 1.21 3.99
C GLN A 226 -17.12 0.38 3.59
N ILE A 227 -17.02 -0.82 4.15
CA ILE A 227 -15.99 -1.87 3.95
C ILE A 227 -15.63 -2.15 2.46
N VAL A 228 -16.40 -1.59 1.51
CA VAL A 228 -16.23 -1.73 0.06
C VAL A 228 -16.26 -0.35 -0.58
N LEU A 229 -15.30 -0.07 -1.48
CA LEU A 229 -15.36 1.09 -2.38
C LEU A 229 -16.63 1.01 -3.22
N LYS A 230 -17.57 1.93 -3.01
CA LYS A 230 -18.83 2.01 -3.76
C LYS A 230 -18.81 3.21 -4.69
N MET A 231 -18.77 2.92 -5.98
CA MET A 231 -18.99 3.93 -7.02
C MET A 231 -20.49 4.07 -7.28
N ALA A 232 -20.95 5.29 -7.56
CA ALA A 232 -22.31 5.50 -8.05
C ALA A 232 -22.48 4.77 -9.40
N LYS A 233 -23.72 4.41 -9.76
CA LYS A 233 -24.00 3.60 -10.98
C LYS A 233 -23.46 4.27 -12.26
N GLU A 234 -23.44 5.59 -12.27
CA GLU A 234 -22.97 6.46 -13.34
C GLU A 234 -21.48 6.77 -13.29
N ASP A 235 -20.83 6.66 -12.13
CA ASP A 235 -19.41 6.92 -11.97
C ASP A 235 -18.60 5.77 -12.59
N LYS A 236 -17.53 6.11 -13.32
CA LYS A 236 -16.61 5.16 -13.95
C LYS A 236 -15.18 5.70 -13.88
N VAL A 237 -14.23 4.80 -13.65
CA VAL A 237 -12.79 5.06 -13.82
C VAL A 237 -12.31 4.07 -14.89
N PRO A 238 -12.36 4.46 -16.17
CA PRO A 238 -11.99 3.54 -17.25
C PRO A 238 -10.47 3.38 -17.27
N LEU A 239 -10.02 2.13 -17.33
CA LEU A 239 -8.62 1.72 -17.37
C LEU A 239 -8.33 0.97 -18.67
N ARG A 240 -7.11 1.11 -19.18
CA ARG A 240 -6.60 0.34 -20.30
C ARG A 240 -5.41 -0.50 -19.86
N PHE A 241 -5.50 -1.80 -20.08
CA PHE A 241 -4.35 -2.69 -20.02
C PHE A 241 -3.66 -2.67 -21.38
N VAL A 242 -2.37 -2.33 -21.40
CA VAL A 242 -1.55 -2.24 -22.61
C VAL A 242 -0.41 -3.24 -22.51
N GLU A 243 -0.07 -3.93 -23.60
CA GLU A 243 1.13 -4.77 -23.62
C GLU A 243 2.36 -3.91 -23.29
N ARG A 244 3.27 -4.45 -22.48
CA ARG A 244 4.50 -3.74 -22.13
C ARG A 244 5.28 -3.34 -23.38
N GLY A 245 5.80 -2.11 -23.38
CA GLY A 245 6.46 -1.49 -24.53
C GLY A 245 5.51 -0.80 -25.52
N ARG A 246 4.19 -0.85 -25.29
CA ARG A 246 3.17 -0.13 -26.07
C ARG A 246 2.46 0.95 -25.27
N GLU A 247 3.04 1.37 -24.16
CA GLU A 247 2.53 2.47 -23.36
C GLU A 247 2.56 3.78 -24.16
N ARG A 248 1.52 4.59 -24.00
CA ARG A 248 1.37 5.89 -24.65
C ARG A 248 1.74 7.03 -23.71
N PHE A 249 1.68 6.78 -22.41
CA PHE A 249 1.82 7.79 -21.34
C PHE A 249 3.03 7.56 -20.42
N THR A 250 3.97 6.68 -20.79
CA THR A 250 5.20 6.45 -20.01
C THR A 250 6.04 7.72 -19.90
N GLY A 251 6.49 8.04 -18.68
CA GLY A 251 7.38 9.18 -18.41
C GLY A 251 6.68 10.52 -18.24
N LEU A 252 5.34 10.52 -18.15
CA LEU A 252 4.53 11.70 -17.83
C LEU A 252 4.35 11.94 -16.33
#